data_AF-A4X2D6-F1
#
_entry.id   AF-A4X2D6-F1
#
_cell.length_a   1.000
_cell.length_b   1.000
_cell.length_c   1.000
_cell.angle_alpha   90.00
_cell.angle_beta   90.00
_cell.angle_gamma   90.00
#
_symmetry.space_group_name_H-M   'P 1'
#
loop_
_entity.id
_entity.type
_entity.pdbx_description
1 polymer ?
#
loop_
_entity_poly.entity_id
_entity_poly.type
_entity_poly.pdbx_seq_one_letter_code
_entity_poly.pdbx_strand_id
1 'polypeptide(L)'
;MEAKTDYTSAYEVREGRVHVTIRAAEERTHSLGLWGDRVTELWPRVELHTDHEPSAREPYGFVKIRGRDYRLHTLVQQVPEGQRWNDRLGSEVVWRHESHPYRGGYVNGNLLPVGFDSKARERLCEIEIEVLTLFEAFCPDWQRISARLGLEAQRSSQEHKTRLAHKEMAQAEEKIAEINKRIAEL
;
A
#
# COMPACT_ATOMS: atom_id res chain seq x y z
N MET A 1 -11.88 -2.70 18.81
CA MET A 1 -12.04 -1.65 17.78
C MET A 1 -10.81 -0.78 17.88
N GLU A 2 -9.79 -1.07 17.07
CA GLU A 2 -8.65 -0.16 16.95
C GLU A 2 -9.13 1.08 16.19
N ALA A 3 -8.80 2.25 16.70
CA ALA A 3 -9.00 3.50 15.97
C ALA A 3 -8.20 3.39 14.67
N LYS A 4 -8.90 3.38 13.54
CA LYS A 4 -8.29 3.62 12.24
C LYS A 4 -7.78 5.06 12.28
N THR A 5 -6.52 5.24 12.65
CA THR A 5 -5.86 6.53 12.44
C THR A 5 -5.61 6.61 10.94
N ASP A 6 -6.59 7.14 10.22
CA ASP A 6 -6.48 7.36 8.79
C ASP A 6 -5.50 8.52 8.57
N TYR A 7 -4.29 8.19 8.09
CA TYR A 7 -3.26 9.16 7.74
C TYR A 7 -3.55 9.78 6.37
N THR A 8 -4.71 10.42 6.26
CA THR A 8 -5.22 11.01 5.03
C THR A 8 -5.10 12.52 5.08
N SER A 9 -4.47 13.11 4.07
CA SER A 9 -4.33 14.57 3.90
C SER A 9 -4.89 15.00 2.54
N ALA A 10 -5.55 16.15 2.50
CA ALA A 10 -6.12 16.70 1.29
C ALA A 10 -5.21 17.79 0.71
N TYR A 11 -5.03 17.77 -0.60
CA TYR A 11 -4.23 18.71 -1.37
C TYR A 11 -5.10 19.35 -2.47
N GLU A 12 -5.13 20.67 -2.49
CA GLU A 12 -5.82 21.43 -3.52
C GLU A 12 -4.91 21.61 -4.73
N VAL A 13 -5.42 21.26 -5.91
CA VAL A 13 -4.82 21.55 -7.21
C VAL A 13 -5.80 22.38 -8.05
N ARG A 14 -5.34 22.94 -9.16
CA ARG A 14 -6.19 23.78 -10.03
C ARG A 14 -7.48 23.06 -10.47
N GLU A 15 -7.39 21.77 -10.75
CA GLU A 15 -8.50 20.97 -11.27
C GLU A 15 -9.46 20.44 -10.20
N GLY A 16 -9.11 20.56 -8.91
CA GLY A 16 -9.91 20.06 -7.80
C GLY A 16 -9.05 19.59 -6.63
N ARG A 17 -9.58 18.64 -5.86
CA ARG A 17 -8.93 18.12 -4.65
C ARG A 17 -8.46 16.69 -4.85
N VAL A 18 -7.26 16.39 -4.35
CA VAL A 18 -6.71 15.03 -4.29
C VAL A 18 -6.35 14.72 -2.84
N HIS A 19 -6.67 13.52 -2.40
CA HIS A 19 -6.35 13.00 -1.09
C HIS A 19 -5.17 12.05 -1.20
N VAL A 20 -4.26 12.14 -0.23
CA VAL A 20 -3.12 11.23 -0.08
C VAL A 20 -3.29 10.51 1.25
N THR A 21 -3.29 9.18 1.19
CA THR A 21 -3.38 8.31 2.38
C THR A 21 -2.09 7.52 2.53
N ILE A 22 -1.42 7.65 3.68
CA ILE A 22 -0.25 6.82 3.98
C ILE A 22 -0.71 5.37 4.17
N ARG A 23 -0.14 4.45 3.41
CA ARG A 23 -0.43 3.01 3.49
C ARG A 23 0.72 2.30 4.19
N ALA A 24 0.43 1.12 4.74
CA ALA A 24 1.46 0.26 5.33
C ALA A 24 2.52 -0.08 4.28
N ALA A 25 3.80 0.01 4.65
CA ALA A 25 4.88 -0.34 3.75
C ALA A 25 4.75 -1.79 3.25
N GLU A 26 5.14 -2.04 2.00
CA GLU A 26 5.23 -3.41 1.46
C GLU A 26 6.52 -4.04 1.95
N GLU A 27 6.43 -5.23 2.54
CA GLU A 27 7.62 -6.04 2.82
C GLU A 27 8.04 -6.76 1.55
N ARG A 28 9.29 -6.55 1.12
CA ARG A 28 9.88 -7.33 0.05
C ARG A 28 11.17 -7.99 0.48
N THR A 29 11.22 -9.30 0.26
CA THR A 29 12.43 -10.10 0.46
C THR A 29 13.08 -10.37 -0.89
N HIS A 30 14.35 -10.01 -1.00
CA HIS A 30 15.16 -10.20 -2.19
C HIS A 30 16.37 -11.07 -1.88
N SER A 31 16.86 -11.82 -2.87
CA SER A 31 18.08 -12.63 -2.76
C SER A 31 19.24 -11.88 -3.39
N LEU A 32 20.36 -11.73 -2.67
CA LEU A 32 21.60 -11.13 -3.20
C LEU A 32 22.38 -12.12 -4.11
N GLY A 33 21.73 -12.60 -5.17
CA GLY A 33 22.27 -13.62 -6.09
C GLY A 33 21.84 -15.05 -5.75
N LEU A 34 22.42 -16.03 -6.47
CA LEU A 34 22.07 -17.46 -6.37
C LEU A 34 22.38 -18.09 -5.00
N TRP A 35 23.29 -17.47 -4.22
CA TRP A 35 23.77 -17.97 -2.93
C TRP A 35 23.86 -16.87 -1.85
N GLY A 36 23.30 -15.69 -2.12
CA GLY A 36 23.43 -14.55 -1.21
C GLY A 36 22.37 -14.53 -0.11
N ASP A 37 22.66 -13.74 0.93
CA ASP A 37 21.72 -13.49 2.01
C ASP A 37 20.42 -12.89 1.47
N ARG A 38 19.31 -13.31 2.10
CA ARG A 38 18.00 -12.70 1.86
C ARG A 38 17.93 -11.39 2.61
N VAL A 39 17.75 -10.30 1.88
CA VAL A 39 17.51 -8.98 2.46
C VAL A 39 16.01 -8.72 2.42
N THR A 40 15.44 -8.44 3.59
CA THR A 40 14.05 -7.97 3.71
C THR A 40 14.06 -6.46 3.88
N GLU A 41 13.24 -5.79 3.07
CA GLU A 41 13.07 -4.34 3.10
C GLU A 41 11.61 -3.95 3.22
N LEU A 42 11.37 -2.80 3.81
CA LEU A 42 10.06 -2.15 3.83
C LEU A 42 10.05 -1.03 2.80
N TRP A 43 9.15 -1.13 1.84
CA TRP A 43 8.98 -0.14 0.78
C TRP A 43 7.79 0.77 1.14
N PRO A 44 8.02 2.05 1.49
CA PRO A 44 6.96 2.97 1.87
C PRO A 44 5.96 3.22 0.75
N ARG A 45 4.67 3.37 1.11
CA ARG A 45 3.56 3.51 0.17
C ARG A 45 2.58 4.60 0.54
N VAL A 46 2.04 5.25 -0.47
CA VAL A 46 0.90 6.16 -0.34
C VAL A 46 -0.12 5.87 -1.43
N GLU A 47 -1.37 6.08 -1.10
CA GLU A 47 -2.48 5.98 -2.04
C GLU A 47 -3.00 7.38 -2.33
N LEU A 48 -3.14 7.72 -3.62
CA LEU A 48 -3.76 8.94 -4.07
C LEU A 48 -5.17 8.62 -4.55
N HIS A 49 -6.12 9.47 -4.17
CA HIS A 49 -7.50 9.32 -4.61
C HIS A 49 -8.24 10.66 -4.62
N THR A 50 -9.21 10.85 -5.53
CA THR A 50 -10.07 12.04 -5.51
C THR A 50 -11.27 11.92 -4.57
N ASP A 51 -11.51 10.72 -4.03
CA ASP A 51 -12.54 10.48 -3.04
C ASP A 51 -12.10 10.96 -1.65
N HIS A 52 -13.02 11.35 -0.76
CA HIS A 52 -12.64 11.59 0.64
C HIS A 52 -12.43 10.26 1.40
N GLU A 53 -13.22 9.24 1.06
CA GLU A 53 -13.13 7.89 1.62
C GLU A 53 -13.14 6.84 0.49
N PRO A 54 -12.06 6.05 0.31
CA PRO A 54 -11.95 5.04 -0.77
C PRO A 54 -12.98 3.88 -0.73
N SER A 55 -13.95 3.90 0.19
CA SER A 55 -14.86 2.78 0.48
C SER A 55 -16.30 3.18 0.79
N ALA A 56 -16.62 4.47 0.85
CA ALA A 56 -17.98 4.90 1.14
C ALA A 56 -18.85 4.85 -0.13
N ARG A 57 -20.09 4.38 0.01
CA ARG A 57 -21.06 4.12 -1.08
C ARG A 57 -21.60 5.39 -1.77
N GLU A 58 -21.00 6.55 -1.50
CA GLU A 58 -21.40 7.82 -2.09
C GLU A 58 -20.42 8.22 -3.21
N PRO A 59 -20.90 8.88 -4.29
CA PRO A 59 -20.03 9.35 -5.35
C PRO A 59 -19.17 10.52 -4.83
N TYR A 60 -17.90 10.24 -4.47
CA TYR A 60 -16.92 11.27 -4.13
C TYR A 60 -16.06 11.70 -5.33
N GLY A 61 -15.36 12.82 -5.12
CA GLY A 61 -15.11 13.86 -6.11
C GLY A 61 -14.32 13.51 -7.37
N PHE A 62 -14.43 14.42 -8.33
CA PHE A 62 -13.71 14.41 -9.60
C PHE A 62 -12.80 15.64 -9.68
N VAL A 63 -11.67 15.50 -10.35
CA VAL A 63 -10.93 16.64 -10.90
C VAL A 63 -11.49 17.00 -12.27
N LYS A 64 -11.59 18.30 -12.55
CA LYS A 64 -12.13 18.82 -13.82
C LYS A 64 -11.01 19.17 -14.78
N ILE A 65 -10.82 18.37 -15.83
CA ILE A 65 -9.84 18.64 -16.89
C ILE A 65 -10.60 19.05 -18.14
N ARG A 66 -10.40 20.29 -18.58
CA ARG A 66 -11.09 20.88 -19.76
C ARG A 66 -12.62 20.72 -19.69
N GLY A 67 -13.19 20.94 -18.49
CA GLY A 67 -14.63 20.86 -18.24
C GLY A 67 -15.20 19.45 -18.12
N ARG A 68 -14.37 18.40 -18.18
CA ARG A 68 -14.79 17.00 -18.01
C ARG A 68 -14.29 16.44 -16.69
N ASP A 69 -15.10 15.59 -16.10
CA ASP A 69 -14.84 14.98 -14.80
C ASP A 69 -13.95 13.74 -14.94
N TYR A 70 -12.93 13.65 -14.09
CA TYR A 70 -12.01 12.52 -14.00
C TYR A 70 -11.74 12.16 -12.55
N ARG A 71 -11.58 10.87 -12.29
CA ARG A 71 -11.26 10.32 -11.00
C ARG A 71 -9.91 9.65 -11.06
N LEU A 72 -9.16 9.85 -9.99
CA LEU A 72 -7.83 9.30 -9.78
C LEU A 72 -7.90 8.35 -8.59
N HIS A 73 -7.27 7.18 -8.75
CA HIS A 73 -7.09 6.23 -7.67
C HIS A 73 -5.86 5.39 -7.98
N THR A 74 -4.73 5.74 -7.35
CA THR A 74 -3.44 5.11 -7.58
C THR A 74 -2.75 4.77 -6.27
N LEU A 75 -2.09 3.62 -6.24
CA LEU A 75 -1.19 3.23 -5.15
C LEU A 75 0.23 3.36 -5.66
N VAL A 76 1.03 4.17 -4.97
CA VAL A 76 2.39 4.51 -5.38
C VAL A 76 3.36 4.26 -4.24
N GLN A 77 4.57 3.90 -4.60
CA GLN A 77 5.63 3.54 -3.68
C GLN A 77 6.93 4.21 -4.06
N GLN A 78 7.74 4.54 -3.07
CA GLN A 78 9.08 5.02 -3.31
C GLN A 78 10.06 3.86 -3.34
N VAL A 79 10.83 3.78 -4.43
CA VAL A 79 11.84 2.73 -4.60
C VAL A 79 13.17 3.35 -5.01
N PRO A 80 14.31 2.74 -4.63
CA PRO A 80 15.61 3.14 -5.14
C PRO A 80 15.68 3.02 -6.67
N GLU A 81 16.22 4.04 -7.34
CA GLU A 81 16.44 4.11 -8.78
C GLU A 81 17.72 3.37 -9.15
N GLY A 82 17.58 2.26 -9.89
CA GLY A 82 18.69 1.48 -10.41
C GLY A 82 18.28 0.08 -10.86
N GLN A 83 18.86 -0.40 -11.97
CA GLN A 83 18.64 -1.75 -12.51
C GLN A 83 19.50 -2.84 -11.82
N ARG A 84 20.44 -2.46 -10.95
CA ARG A 84 21.35 -3.41 -10.28
C ARG A 84 21.41 -3.15 -8.78
N TRP A 85 21.09 -4.18 -8.00
CA TRP A 85 20.96 -4.13 -6.55
C TRP A 85 22.29 -3.89 -5.80
N ASN A 86 23.43 -4.03 -6.49
CA ASN A 86 24.75 -3.89 -5.89
C ASN A 86 25.18 -2.41 -5.68
N ASP A 87 24.49 -1.44 -6.27
CA ASP A 87 24.91 -0.02 -6.27
C ASP A 87 23.97 0.90 -5.44
N ARG A 88 23.35 0.37 -4.39
CA ARG A 88 22.28 1.06 -3.62
C ARG A 88 22.72 2.15 -2.65
N LEU A 89 24.01 2.30 -2.39
CA LEU A 89 24.52 3.39 -1.56
C LEU A 89 24.55 4.69 -2.38
N GLY A 90 23.45 5.46 -2.31
CA GLY A 90 23.32 6.79 -2.93
C GLY A 90 22.44 6.86 -4.18
N SER A 91 21.69 5.80 -4.50
CA SER A 91 20.68 5.82 -5.56
C SER A 91 19.55 6.79 -5.25
N GLU A 92 19.17 7.62 -6.23
CA GLU A 92 17.98 8.49 -6.18
C GLU A 92 16.72 7.66 -5.90
N VAL A 93 15.74 8.20 -5.19
CA VAL A 93 14.48 7.50 -4.89
C VAL A 93 13.41 8.00 -5.84
N VAL A 94 12.73 7.08 -6.53
CA VAL A 94 11.69 7.42 -7.50
C VAL A 94 10.33 6.87 -7.08
N TRP A 95 9.29 7.64 -7.36
CA TRP A 95 7.91 7.18 -7.26
C TRP A 95 7.61 6.16 -8.36
N ARG A 96 7.07 5.00 -7.97
CA ARG A 96 6.57 3.97 -8.89
C ARG A 96 5.16 3.58 -8.53
N HIS A 97 4.33 3.40 -9.56
CA HIS A 97 3.02 2.78 -9.39
C HIS A 97 3.21 1.31 -8.98
N GLU A 98 2.46 0.85 -7.97
CA GLU A 98 2.36 -0.58 -7.67
C GLU A 98 1.68 -1.26 -8.87
N SER A 99 2.21 -2.41 -9.31
CA SER A 99 1.69 -3.16 -10.47
C SER A 99 0.17 -3.35 -10.32
N HIS A 100 -0.59 -2.74 -11.24
CA HIS A 100 -2.01 -2.43 -11.08
C HIS A 100 -2.88 -3.62 -10.66
N PRO A 101 -3.83 -3.45 -9.72
CA PRO A 101 -4.98 -4.33 -9.61
C PRO A 101 -5.97 -3.99 -10.74
N TYR A 102 -5.71 -4.42 -11.99
CA TYR A 102 -6.61 -4.55 -13.14
C TYR A 102 -7.70 -3.48 -13.47
N ARG A 103 -7.83 -2.34 -12.77
CA ARG A 103 -8.88 -1.31 -12.99
C ARG A 103 -8.58 0.13 -12.53
N GLY A 104 -7.57 0.40 -11.71
CA GLY A 104 -7.47 1.69 -11.02
C GLY A 104 -6.19 2.46 -11.36
N GLY A 105 -6.32 3.46 -12.21
CA GLY A 105 -5.37 4.57 -12.23
C GLY A 105 -6.17 5.84 -12.44
N TYR A 106 -6.84 5.90 -13.59
CA TYR A 106 -7.68 7.03 -13.99
C TYR A 106 -8.96 6.56 -14.68
N VAL A 107 -10.10 7.13 -14.27
CA VAL A 107 -11.39 6.93 -14.95
C VAL A 107 -12.05 8.27 -15.25
N ASN A 108 -12.87 8.34 -16.30
CA ASN A 108 -13.66 9.54 -16.61
C ASN A 108 -14.98 9.58 -15.81
N GLY A 109 -15.79 10.62 -16.01
CA GLY A 109 -17.11 10.77 -15.37
C GLY A 109 -18.12 9.66 -15.65
N ASN A 110 -17.89 8.83 -16.68
CA ASN A 110 -18.68 7.63 -16.99
C ASN A 110 -18.07 6.36 -16.40
N LEU A 111 -17.06 6.49 -15.52
CA LEU A 111 -16.29 5.39 -14.91
C LEU A 111 -15.58 4.50 -15.94
N LEU A 112 -15.32 5.04 -17.14
CA LEU A 112 -14.55 4.35 -18.17
C LEU A 112 -13.06 4.68 -18.02
N PRO A 113 -12.16 3.71 -18.26
CA PRO A 113 -10.72 3.94 -18.21
C PRO A 113 -10.29 5.08 -19.14
N VAL A 114 -9.38 5.93 -18.66
CA VAL A 114 -8.79 6.99 -19.48
C VAL A 114 -7.68 6.40 -20.36
N GLY A 115 -7.79 6.62 -21.67
CA GLY A 115 -6.82 6.12 -22.66
C GLY A 115 -5.39 6.63 -22.41
N PHE A 116 -4.41 5.77 -22.71
CA PHE A 116 -2.99 6.01 -22.43
C PHE A 116 -2.43 7.27 -23.12
N ASP A 117 -2.83 7.54 -24.36
CA ASP A 117 -2.32 8.68 -25.15
C ASP A 117 -3.18 9.95 -25.02
N SER A 118 -4.12 9.98 -24.06
CA SER A 118 -5.02 11.12 -23.93
C SER A 118 -4.38 12.29 -23.17
N LYS A 119 -4.66 13.52 -23.62
CA LYS A 119 -4.29 14.75 -22.88
C LYS A 119 -4.86 14.81 -21.47
N ALA A 120 -5.96 14.10 -21.20
CA ALA A 120 -6.51 13.98 -19.86
C ALA A 120 -5.59 13.13 -18.97
N ARG A 121 -5.07 12.01 -19.48
CA ARG A 121 -4.13 11.17 -18.74
C ARG A 121 -2.82 11.88 -18.44
N GLU A 122 -2.26 12.59 -19.42
CA GLU A 122 -1.05 13.41 -19.24
C GLU A 122 -1.24 14.39 -18.08
N ARG A 123 -2.36 15.14 -18.07
CA ARG A 123 -2.65 16.07 -16.98
C ARG A 123 -2.89 15.37 -15.63
N LEU A 124 -3.51 14.20 -15.62
CA LEU A 124 -3.69 13.42 -14.38
C LEU A 124 -2.35 12.98 -13.79
N CYS A 125 -1.40 12.54 -14.63
CA CYS A 125 -0.05 12.24 -14.17
C CYS A 125 0.68 13.47 -13.61
N GLU A 126 0.53 14.64 -14.23
CA GLU A 126 1.08 15.89 -13.70
C GLU A 126 0.48 16.24 -12.33
N ILE A 127 -0.83 16.05 -12.15
CA ILE A 127 -1.52 16.24 -10.86
C ILE A 127 -0.95 15.29 -9.80
N GLU A 128 -0.69 14.01 -10.13
CA GLU A 128 -0.05 13.08 -9.19
C GLU A 128 1.31 13.60 -8.71
N ILE A 129 2.16 14.03 -9.64
CA ILE A 129 3.50 14.52 -9.32
C ILE A 129 3.42 15.79 -8.48
N GLU A 130 2.52 16.72 -8.83
CA GLU A 130 2.27 17.97 -8.09
C GLU A 130 1.86 17.66 -6.64
N VAL A 131 0.88 16.77 -6.46
CA VAL A 131 0.36 16.37 -5.15
C VAL A 131 1.42 15.63 -4.34
N LEU A 132 2.17 14.70 -4.95
CA LEU A 132 3.24 13.97 -4.27
C LEU A 132 4.34 14.92 -3.80
N THR A 133 4.73 15.88 -4.63
CA THR A 133 5.74 16.90 -4.27
C THR A 133 5.28 17.73 -3.07
N LEU A 134 4.03 18.18 -3.07
CA LEU A 134 3.44 18.90 -1.93
C LEU A 134 3.39 18.01 -0.69
N PHE A 135 2.94 16.76 -0.85
CA PHE A 135 2.85 15.79 0.24
C PHE A 135 4.20 15.56 0.92
N GLU A 136 5.27 15.35 0.16
CA GLU A 136 6.61 15.17 0.72
C GLU A 136 7.10 16.40 1.49
N ALA A 137 6.80 17.61 0.98
CA ALA A 137 7.15 18.85 1.65
C ALA A 137 6.37 19.05 2.97
N PHE A 138 5.08 18.69 3.00
CA PHE A 138 4.21 18.88 4.16
C PHE A 138 4.26 17.72 5.17
N CYS A 139 4.69 16.53 4.75
CA CYS A 139 4.75 15.34 5.59
C CYS A 139 6.14 14.67 5.52
N PRO A 140 7.22 15.32 5.96
CA PRO A 140 8.59 14.81 5.76
C PRO A 140 8.88 13.46 6.43
N ASP A 141 8.13 13.10 7.48
CA ASP A 141 8.28 11.83 8.19
C ASP A 141 7.39 10.69 7.65
N TRP A 142 6.69 10.88 6.52
CA TRP A 142 5.70 9.94 6.02
C TRP A 142 6.25 8.51 5.81
N GLN A 143 7.50 8.39 5.38
CA GLN A 143 8.15 7.09 5.16
C GLN A 143 8.25 6.29 6.46
N ARG A 144 8.57 6.96 7.58
CA ARG A 144 8.64 6.34 8.91
C ARG A 144 7.26 5.90 9.37
N ILE A 145 6.23 6.70 9.08
CA ILE A 145 4.83 6.35 9.38
C ILE A 145 4.43 5.10 8.59
N SER A 146 4.70 5.07 7.28
CA SER A 146 4.41 3.93 6.42
C SER A 146 5.13 2.66 6.89
N ALA A 147 6.42 2.76 7.24
CA ALA A 147 7.20 1.65 7.78
C ALA A 147 6.64 1.15 9.11
N ARG A 148 6.28 2.05 10.04
CA ARG A 148 5.65 1.67 11.31
C ARG A 148 4.34 0.92 11.09
N LEU A 149 3.49 1.41 10.19
CA LEU A 149 2.24 0.73 9.83
C LEU A 149 2.50 -0.67 9.26
N GLY A 150 3.55 -0.85 8.46
CA GLY A 150 4.00 -2.16 7.97
C GLY A 150 4.39 -3.10 9.12
N LEU A 151 5.22 -2.64 10.05
CA LEU A 151 5.65 -3.41 11.22
C LEU A 151 4.48 -3.75 12.16
N GLU A 152 3.55 -2.82 12.37
CA GLU A 152 2.32 -3.05 13.15
C GLU A 152 1.46 -4.15 12.51
N ALA A 153 1.30 -4.12 11.19
CA ALA A 153 0.58 -5.17 10.44
C ALA A 153 1.29 -6.53 10.55
N GLN A 154 2.63 -6.57 10.45
CA GLN A 154 3.42 -7.79 10.64
C GLN A 154 3.24 -8.36 12.05
N ARG A 155 3.33 -7.49 13.08
CA ARG A 155 3.12 -7.88 14.48
C ARG A 155 1.73 -8.49 14.67
N SER A 156 0.68 -7.80 14.22
CA SER A 156 -0.71 -8.27 14.33
C SER A 156 -0.91 -9.63 13.63
N SER A 157 -0.33 -9.79 12.43
CA SER A 157 -0.34 -11.06 11.70
C SER A 157 0.36 -12.18 12.47
N GLN A 158 1.52 -11.90 13.06
CA GLN A 158 2.27 -12.89 13.82
C GLN A 158 1.58 -13.28 15.13
N GLU A 159 1.00 -12.32 15.86
CA GLU A 159 0.19 -12.58 17.05
C GLU A 159 -1.01 -13.47 16.72
N HIS A 160 -1.66 -13.23 15.57
CA HIS A 160 -2.75 -14.09 15.09
C HIS A 160 -2.28 -15.52 14.80
N LYS A 161 -1.15 -15.68 14.09
CA LYS A 161 -0.56 -17.01 13.79
C LYS A 161 -0.18 -17.76 15.06
N THR A 162 0.47 -17.10 16.02
CA THR A 162 0.82 -17.72 17.31
C THR A 162 -0.43 -18.18 18.06
N ARG A 163 -1.49 -17.38 18.08
CA ARG A 163 -2.76 -17.77 18.71
C ARG A 163 -3.40 -18.99 18.05
N LEU A 164 -3.35 -19.08 16.71
CA LEU A 164 -3.81 -20.27 15.99
C LEU A 164 -2.96 -21.49 16.32
N ALA A 165 -1.62 -21.36 16.31
CA ALA A 165 -0.71 -22.45 16.65
C ALA A 165 -0.94 -22.97 18.07
N HIS A 166 -1.15 -22.09 19.07
CA HIS A 166 -1.48 -22.50 20.43
C HIS A 166 -2.79 -23.30 20.49
N LYS A 167 -3.81 -22.90 19.72
CA LYS A 167 -5.08 -23.64 19.63
C LYS A 167 -4.88 -25.02 19.02
N GLU A 168 -4.08 -25.12 17.95
CA GLU A 168 -3.76 -26.39 17.29
C GLU A 168 -2.94 -27.32 18.21
N MET A 169 -1.98 -26.77 18.96
CA MET A 169 -1.22 -27.52 19.97
C MET A 169 -2.11 -28.10 21.06
N ALA A 170 -3.02 -27.29 21.63
CA ALA A 170 -3.95 -27.77 22.66
C ALA A 170 -4.83 -28.93 22.16
N GLN A 171 -5.30 -28.85 20.91
CA GLN A 171 -6.06 -29.94 20.28
C GLN A 171 -5.21 -31.20 20.05
N ALA A 172 -3.93 -31.05 19.73
CA ALA A 172 -3.02 -32.18 19.59
C ALA A 172 -2.73 -32.85 20.94
N GLU A 173 -2.52 -32.07 22.00
CA GLU A 173 -2.33 -32.57 23.36
C GLU A 173 -3.54 -33.36 23.88
N GLU A 174 -4.76 -32.88 23.62
CA GLU A 174 -6.00 -33.59 23.96
C GLU A 174 -6.07 -34.96 23.27
N LYS A 175 -5.74 -35.02 21.98
CA LYS A 175 -5.68 -36.29 21.22
C LYS A 175 -4.61 -37.24 21.76
N ILE A 176 -3.44 -36.73 22.12
CA ILE A 176 -2.38 -37.54 22.73
C ILE A 176 -2.85 -38.12 24.05
N ALA A 177 -3.52 -37.33 24.89
CA ALA A 177 -4.07 -37.79 26.15
C ALA A 177 -5.15 -38.89 25.95
N GLU A 178 -6.04 -38.73 24.95
CA GLU A 178 -7.03 -39.75 24.58
C GLU A 178 -6.36 -41.06 24.13
N ILE A 179 -5.36 -40.98 23.26
CA ILE A 179 -4.59 -42.14 22.79
C ILE A 179 -3.87 -42.83 23.95
N ASN A 180 -3.20 -42.07 24.82
CA ASN A 180 -2.52 -42.62 25.99
C ASN A 180 -3.47 -43.34 26.95
N LYS A 181 -4.67 -42.79 27.14
CA LYS A 181 -5.73 -43.44 27.92
C LYS A 181 -6.13 -44.77 27.29
N ARG A 182 -6.35 -44.80 25.98
CA ARG A 182 -6.65 -46.05 25.24
C ARG A 182 -5.53 -47.08 25.33
N ILE A 183 -4.26 -46.64 25.26
CA ILE A 183 -3.10 -47.52 25.43
C ILE A 183 -3.06 -48.12 26.84
N ALA A 184 -3.35 -47.31 27.87
CA ALA A 184 -3.37 -47.79 29.25
C ALA A 184 -4.53 -48.75 29.58
N GLU A 185 -5.57 -48.77 28.73
CA GLU A 185 -6.72 -49.68 28.85
C GLU A 185 -6.52 -51.02 28.10
N LEU A 186 -5.42 -51.18 27.35
CA LEU A 186 -5.02 -52.44 26.70
C LEU A 186 -4.20 -53.34 27.65
#